data_AF-A0A8H7J6N0-F1
#
_entry.id   AF-A0A8H7J6N0-F1
#
_cell.length_a   1.000
_cell.length_b   1.000
_cell.length_c   1.000
_cell.angle_alpha   90.00
_cell.angle_beta   90.00
_cell.angle_gamma   90.00
#
_symmetry.space_group_name_H-M   'P 1'
#
loop_
_entity.id
_entity.type
_entity.pdbx_description
1 polymer ?
#
loop_
_entity_poly.entity_id
_entity_poly.type
_entity_poly.pdbx_seq_one_letter_code
_entity_poly.pdbx_strand_id
1 'polypeptide(L)'
;MTPPTRYDSVESLDSDESTEMDGLCLRRLQTEKQLLRMTQRLRGFQIATAMLALALLFSTSFIVSWHLRSHAPPSLLGSDQSGFVAAEIGYPLKWTVFDHTDPLFIDEDSFDTLVKTRATTKRLKLVHNSSNVLSNGKTATYLDNNGAIHDLPTYRTSTGREVYILRSFHQIHCIVCLPCPAIDQAPPTLKVTIGHPKTAYKQQKQKQKYLTHFTQIVIAEEYGYRVNNRSSQWTSGHVAHCLNTLREAVMCLADATPLSFLDGVGVGHVTDGKQGFCRDYSDLRRWANDPVRRTRTRNVALEGSDKDVIVDILE
;
A
#
# COMPACT_ATOMS: atom_id res chain seq x y z
N MET A 1 -106.79 -48.90 -73.94
CA MET A 1 -107.56 -48.29 -72.85
C MET A 1 -106.65 -48.14 -71.64
N THR A 2 -106.15 -46.92 -71.43
CA THR A 2 -105.69 -46.34 -70.16
C THR A 2 -106.82 -45.40 -69.68
N PRO A 3 -107.05 -45.17 -68.36
CA PRO A 3 -106.41 -44.08 -67.60
C PRO A 3 -106.38 -44.34 -66.05
N PRO A 4 -106.27 -43.34 -65.14
CA PRO A 4 -105.06 -42.57 -64.82
C PRO A 4 -104.66 -42.59 -63.32
N THR A 5 -103.50 -41.99 -63.05
CA THR A 5 -102.79 -41.77 -61.79
C THR A 5 -103.41 -40.71 -60.86
N ARG A 6 -103.21 -40.86 -59.54
CA ARG A 6 -103.40 -39.80 -58.53
C ARG A 6 -102.23 -39.81 -57.53
N TYR A 7 -101.55 -38.67 -57.43
CA TYR A 7 -100.51 -38.33 -56.45
C TYR A 7 -101.17 -37.72 -55.22
N ASP A 8 -100.76 -38.12 -54.02
CA ASP A 8 -101.02 -37.39 -52.78
C ASP A 8 -99.68 -37.01 -52.12
N SER A 9 -99.55 -35.73 -51.83
CA SER A 9 -98.41 -35.05 -51.21
C SER A 9 -98.54 -35.04 -49.70
N VAL A 10 -97.50 -35.54 -49.01
CA VAL A 10 -97.32 -35.42 -47.55
C VAL A 10 -96.46 -34.20 -47.26
N GLU A 11 -97.06 -33.24 -46.57
CA GLU A 11 -96.47 -31.96 -46.16
C GLU A 11 -95.65 -32.16 -44.88
N SER A 12 -94.34 -31.88 -44.95
CA SER A 12 -93.39 -31.98 -43.85
C SER A 12 -93.29 -30.66 -43.09
N LEU A 13 -93.86 -30.63 -41.88
CA LEU A 13 -93.68 -29.59 -40.87
C LEU A 13 -92.67 -30.11 -39.84
N ASP A 14 -91.45 -29.56 -39.83
CA ASP A 14 -90.53 -29.43 -38.68
C ASP A 14 -89.10 -29.14 -39.18
N SER A 15 -88.74 -27.86 -39.39
CA SER A 15 -87.37 -27.49 -39.79
C SER A 15 -86.83 -26.17 -39.23
N ASP A 16 -87.59 -25.43 -38.41
CA ASP A 16 -87.19 -24.06 -38.02
C ASP A 16 -86.57 -23.93 -36.62
N GLU A 17 -86.61 -24.95 -35.76
CA GLU A 17 -86.08 -24.84 -34.38
C GLU A 17 -84.59 -25.25 -34.25
N SER A 18 -84.03 -25.98 -35.23
CA SER A 18 -82.62 -26.44 -35.18
C SER A 18 -81.60 -25.36 -35.54
N THR A 19 -81.99 -24.34 -36.31
CA THR A 19 -81.07 -23.32 -36.82
C THR A 19 -80.73 -22.25 -35.78
N GLU A 20 -81.62 -22.00 -34.81
CA GLU A 20 -81.41 -21.00 -33.76
C GLU A 20 -80.43 -21.52 -32.66
N MET A 21 -80.52 -22.82 -32.34
CA MET A 21 -79.63 -23.47 -31.37
C MET A 21 -78.17 -23.55 -31.87
N ASP A 22 -77.97 -23.77 -33.17
CA ASP A 22 -76.65 -23.77 -33.80
C ASP A 22 -76.00 -22.38 -33.78
N GLY A 23 -76.78 -21.31 -33.95
CA GLY A 23 -76.30 -19.93 -33.85
C GLY A 23 -75.82 -19.55 -32.45
N LEU A 24 -76.50 -20.05 -31.41
CA LEU A 24 -76.14 -19.85 -30.00
C LEU A 24 -74.85 -20.61 -29.64
N CYS A 25 -74.69 -21.84 -30.12
CA CYS A 25 -73.48 -22.64 -29.95
C CYS A 25 -72.26 -21.97 -30.60
N LEU A 26 -72.40 -21.50 -31.84
CA LEU A 26 -71.32 -20.84 -32.58
C LEU A 26 -70.85 -19.56 -31.88
N ARG A 27 -71.79 -18.75 -31.37
CA ARG A 27 -71.46 -17.53 -30.59
C ARG A 27 -70.67 -17.88 -29.34
N ARG A 28 -71.09 -18.89 -28.57
CA ARG A 28 -70.40 -19.33 -27.35
C ARG A 28 -68.97 -19.78 -27.63
N LEU A 29 -68.78 -20.57 -28.69
CA LEU A 29 -67.48 -21.07 -29.12
C LEU A 29 -66.55 -19.94 -29.61
N GLN A 30 -67.12 -18.90 -30.22
CA GLN A 30 -66.40 -17.69 -30.61
C GLN A 30 -66.00 -16.84 -29.39
N THR A 31 -66.85 -16.73 -28.37
CA THR A 31 -66.53 -16.06 -27.10
C THR A 31 -65.41 -16.78 -26.35
N GLU A 32 -65.45 -18.12 -26.26
CA GLU A 32 -64.40 -18.92 -25.62
C GLU A 32 -63.05 -18.78 -26.33
N LYS A 33 -63.03 -18.81 -27.68
CA LYS A 33 -61.81 -18.56 -28.46
C LYS A 33 -61.26 -17.15 -28.21
N GLN A 34 -62.11 -16.13 -28.08
CA GLN A 34 -61.67 -14.78 -27.75
C GLN A 34 -61.09 -14.70 -26.33
N LEU A 35 -61.74 -15.34 -25.34
CA LEU A 35 -61.26 -15.39 -23.96
C LEU A 35 -59.89 -16.09 -23.85
N LEU A 36 -59.71 -17.22 -24.54
CA LEU A 36 -58.43 -17.93 -24.59
C LEU A 36 -57.32 -17.06 -25.21
N ARG A 37 -57.60 -16.37 -26.32
CA ARG A 37 -56.63 -15.44 -26.93
C ARG A 37 -56.27 -14.28 -26.01
N MET A 38 -57.25 -13.70 -25.31
CA MET A 38 -56.99 -12.64 -24.33
C MET A 38 -56.15 -13.16 -23.16
N THR A 39 -56.46 -14.35 -22.64
CA THR A 39 -55.73 -14.97 -21.53
C THR A 39 -54.28 -15.29 -21.93
N GLN A 40 -54.06 -15.79 -23.14
CA GLN A 40 -52.71 -16.01 -23.69
C GLN A 40 -51.92 -14.71 -23.84
N ARG A 41 -52.56 -13.64 -24.34
CA ARG A 41 -51.93 -12.30 -24.42
C ARG A 41 -51.58 -11.76 -23.05
N LEU A 42 -52.46 -11.94 -22.06
CA LEU A 42 -52.22 -11.49 -20.68
C LEU A 42 -51.03 -12.25 -20.06
N ARG A 43 -50.96 -13.58 -20.23
CA ARG A 43 -49.81 -14.38 -19.80
C ARG A 43 -48.51 -13.96 -20.49
N GLY A 44 -48.55 -13.71 -21.80
CA GLY A 44 -47.40 -13.18 -22.54
C GLY A 44 -46.92 -11.84 -21.99
N PHE A 45 -47.84 -10.93 -21.67
CA PHE A 45 -47.53 -9.65 -21.04
C PHE A 45 -46.96 -9.81 -19.63
N GLN A 46 -47.52 -10.71 -18.81
CA GLN A 46 -47.01 -11.03 -17.47
C GLN A 46 -45.58 -11.62 -17.51
N ILE A 47 -45.29 -12.50 -18.48
CA ILE A 47 -43.95 -13.07 -18.65
C ILE A 47 -42.97 -11.98 -19.11
N ALA A 48 -43.35 -11.17 -20.09
CA ALA A 48 -42.49 -10.09 -20.60
C ALA A 48 -42.16 -9.06 -19.51
N THR A 49 -43.15 -8.68 -18.70
CA THR A 49 -42.96 -7.76 -17.56
C THR A 49 -42.07 -8.37 -16.47
N ALA A 50 -42.23 -9.66 -16.14
CA ALA A 50 -41.37 -10.35 -15.19
C ALA A 50 -39.90 -10.43 -15.67
N MET A 51 -39.69 -10.75 -16.96
CA MET A 51 -38.35 -10.79 -17.55
C MET A 51 -37.67 -9.41 -17.56
N LEU A 52 -38.41 -8.34 -17.85
CA LEU A 52 -37.90 -6.98 -17.79
C LEU A 52 -37.49 -6.58 -16.38
N ALA A 53 -38.30 -6.93 -15.37
CA ALA A 53 -37.99 -6.68 -13.97
C ALA A 53 -36.72 -7.41 -13.51
N LEU A 54 -36.56 -8.68 -13.90
CA LEU A 54 -35.34 -9.45 -13.64
C LEU A 54 -34.09 -8.82 -14.29
N ALA A 55 -34.18 -8.41 -15.56
CA ALA A 55 -33.08 -7.74 -16.25
C ALA A 55 -32.68 -6.41 -15.56
N LEU A 56 -33.65 -5.64 -15.08
CA LEU A 56 -33.40 -4.43 -14.29
C LEU A 56 -32.71 -4.75 -12.94
N LEU A 57 -33.11 -5.81 -12.24
CA LEU A 57 -32.45 -6.23 -11.01
C LEU A 57 -31.00 -6.68 -11.24
N PHE A 58 -30.75 -7.47 -12.29
CA PHE A 58 -29.38 -7.88 -12.63
C PHE A 58 -28.50 -6.70 -13.04
N SER A 59 -29.02 -5.78 -13.86
CA SER A 59 -28.27 -4.60 -14.30
C SER A 59 -27.96 -3.65 -13.14
N THR A 60 -28.92 -3.38 -12.25
CA THR A 60 -28.68 -2.55 -11.05
C THR A 60 -27.70 -3.23 -10.10
N SER A 61 -27.82 -4.54 -9.84
CA SER A 61 -26.86 -5.27 -9.02
C SER A 61 -25.46 -5.26 -9.63
N PHE A 62 -25.34 -5.38 -10.95
CA PHE A 62 -24.06 -5.28 -11.65
C PHE A 62 -23.47 -3.89 -11.55
N ILE A 63 -24.27 -2.83 -11.77
CA ILE A 63 -23.82 -1.44 -11.64
C ILE A 63 -23.40 -1.13 -10.21
N VAL A 64 -24.15 -1.57 -9.20
CA VAL A 64 -23.79 -1.37 -7.78
C VAL A 64 -22.51 -2.13 -7.44
N SER A 65 -22.39 -3.40 -7.84
CA SER A 65 -21.17 -4.18 -7.62
C SER A 65 -19.96 -3.58 -8.34
N TRP A 66 -20.14 -3.14 -9.59
CA TRP A 66 -19.14 -2.40 -10.34
C TRP A 66 -18.75 -1.12 -9.61
N HIS A 67 -19.70 -0.27 -9.22
CA HIS A 67 -19.41 0.97 -8.48
C HIS A 67 -18.70 0.70 -7.16
N LEU A 68 -19.12 -0.30 -6.38
CA LEU A 68 -18.47 -0.67 -5.12
C LEU A 68 -17.04 -1.19 -5.34
N ARG A 69 -16.78 -1.87 -6.46
CA ARG A 69 -15.46 -2.41 -6.81
C ARG A 69 -14.54 -1.35 -7.45
N SER A 70 -15.09 -0.48 -8.29
CA SER A 70 -14.41 0.65 -8.95
C SER A 70 -14.18 1.84 -8.01
N HIS A 71 -14.93 1.91 -6.90
CA HIS A 71 -14.76 2.90 -5.84
C HIS A 71 -14.35 2.27 -4.52
N ALA A 72 -13.78 1.06 -4.54
CA ALA A 72 -12.92 0.65 -3.43
C ALA A 72 -11.91 1.79 -3.27
N PRO A 73 -11.87 2.46 -2.10
CA PRO A 73 -11.07 3.66 -1.93
C PRO A 73 -9.65 3.34 -2.38
N PRO A 74 -9.01 4.20 -3.19
CA PRO A 74 -7.63 3.97 -3.61
C PRO A 74 -6.85 3.64 -2.35
N SER A 75 -6.23 2.46 -2.35
CA SER A 75 -5.59 1.96 -1.15
C SER A 75 -4.59 3.01 -0.69
N LEU A 76 -4.76 3.44 0.55
CA LEU A 76 -4.05 4.61 1.03
C LEU A 76 -2.56 4.27 1.09
N LEU A 77 -1.70 5.22 0.73
CA LEU A 77 -0.26 4.99 0.81
C LEU A 77 0.11 4.65 2.26
N GLY A 78 0.82 3.54 2.45
CA GLY A 78 1.16 3.01 3.78
C GLY A 78 0.11 2.05 4.39
N SER A 79 -1.07 1.88 3.79
CA SER A 79 -2.01 0.84 4.22
C SER A 79 -1.56 -0.54 3.76
N ASP A 80 -1.83 -1.56 4.58
CA ASP A 80 -1.61 -2.94 4.21
C ASP A 80 -2.57 -3.40 3.10
N GLN A 81 -2.01 -3.74 1.95
CA GLN A 81 -2.76 -4.20 0.77
C GLN A 81 -3.30 -5.63 0.92
N SER A 82 -2.73 -6.43 1.83
CA SER A 82 -3.17 -7.79 2.08
C SER A 82 -4.39 -7.87 3.01
N GLY A 83 -4.69 -6.78 3.73
CA GLY A 83 -5.76 -6.73 4.74
C GLY A 83 -5.44 -7.49 6.03
N PHE A 84 -4.17 -7.86 6.26
CA PHE A 84 -3.72 -8.45 7.52
C PHE A 84 -3.78 -7.42 8.67
N VAL A 85 -3.35 -6.18 8.41
CA VAL A 85 -3.58 -5.02 9.26
C VAL A 85 -4.82 -4.28 8.76
N ALA A 86 -5.73 -3.97 9.67
CA ALA A 86 -6.97 -3.28 9.33
C ALA A 86 -6.69 -1.85 8.82
N ALA A 87 -7.43 -1.42 7.80
CA ALA A 87 -7.14 -0.18 7.06
C ALA A 87 -7.30 1.10 7.89
N GLU A 88 -8.06 1.05 8.99
CA GLU A 88 -8.26 2.14 9.94
C GLU A 88 -7.07 2.36 10.87
N ILE A 89 -6.15 1.40 10.99
CA ILE A 89 -4.98 1.53 11.86
C ILE A 89 -4.02 2.56 11.26
N GLY A 90 -3.70 3.59 12.04
CA GLY A 90 -2.90 4.75 11.59
C GLY A 90 -3.75 5.96 11.17
N TYR A 91 -5.09 5.84 11.16
CA TYR A 91 -6.02 6.93 10.86
C TYR A 91 -6.70 7.50 12.12
N PRO A 92 -7.21 8.75 12.06
CA PRO A 92 -7.10 9.71 10.95
C PRO A 92 -5.71 10.34 10.84
N LEU A 93 -5.37 10.81 9.64
CA LEU A 93 -4.16 11.62 9.44
C LEU A 93 -4.24 12.88 10.30
N LYS A 94 -3.16 13.18 11.01
CA LYS A 94 -3.05 14.36 11.85
C LYS A 94 -1.70 15.05 11.62
N TRP A 95 -1.70 16.37 11.69
CA TRP A 95 -0.47 17.14 11.79
C TRP A 95 0.28 16.71 13.04
N THR A 96 1.50 16.23 12.85
CA THR A 96 2.35 15.73 13.93
C THR A 96 3.65 16.51 13.89
N VAL A 97 4.05 17.04 15.04
CA VAL A 97 5.36 17.65 15.23
C VAL A 97 6.25 16.61 15.87
N PHE A 98 7.44 16.44 15.31
CA PHE A 98 8.46 15.59 15.90
C PHE A 98 9.57 16.48 16.46
N ASP A 99 9.64 16.57 17.78
CA ASP A 99 10.64 17.36 18.48
C ASP A 99 11.40 16.46 19.49
N HIS A 100 12.21 17.09 20.34
CA HIS A 100 13.00 16.43 21.37
C HIS A 100 12.17 15.68 22.42
N THR A 101 10.84 15.85 22.44
CA THR A 101 9.94 15.09 23.31
C THR A 101 9.58 13.72 22.74
N ASP A 102 9.82 13.49 21.44
CA ASP A 102 9.62 12.20 20.81
C ASP A 102 10.63 11.18 21.36
N PRO A 103 10.17 10.01 21.86
CA PRO A 103 11.05 9.03 22.49
C PRO A 103 12.06 8.39 21.51
N LEU A 104 11.83 8.52 20.19
CA LEU A 104 12.74 8.08 19.13
C LEU A 104 13.62 9.22 18.59
N PHE A 105 13.50 10.45 19.10
CA PHE A 105 14.39 11.56 18.72
C PHE A 105 15.85 11.23 19.04
N ILE A 106 16.75 11.60 18.13
CA ILE A 106 18.20 11.43 18.25
C ILE A 106 18.83 12.80 18.50
N ASP A 107 19.42 12.99 19.68
CA ASP A 107 20.10 14.23 20.05
C ASP A 107 21.30 14.49 19.14
N GLU A 108 21.60 15.75 18.81
CA GLU A 108 22.70 16.11 17.90
C GLU A 108 24.07 15.65 18.41
N ASP A 109 24.23 15.58 19.73
CA ASP A 109 25.47 15.15 20.39
C ASP A 109 25.57 13.63 20.58
N SER A 110 24.57 12.86 20.11
CA SER A 110 24.52 11.39 20.23
C SER A 110 25.74 10.69 19.64
N PHE A 111 26.42 11.32 18.67
CA PHE A 111 27.57 10.74 17.98
C PHE A 111 28.91 11.37 18.36
N ASP A 112 28.94 12.28 19.35
CA ASP A 112 30.19 12.95 19.78
C ASP A 112 31.18 12.00 20.45
N THR A 113 30.66 11.00 21.19
CA THR A 113 31.49 10.05 21.93
C THR A 113 30.87 8.66 21.90
N LEU A 114 31.71 7.62 21.99
CA LEU A 114 31.25 6.23 22.06
C LEU A 114 30.29 5.98 23.23
N VAL A 115 30.47 6.68 24.35
CA VAL A 115 29.60 6.57 25.53
C VAL A 115 28.19 7.10 25.22
N LYS A 116 28.08 8.30 24.64
CA LYS A 116 26.79 8.88 24.23
C LYS A 116 26.12 8.05 23.14
N THR A 117 26.89 7.56 22.17
CA THR A 117 26.35 6.69 21.11
C THR A 117 25.76 5.42 21.70
N ARG A 118 26.51 4.73 22.57
CA ARG A 118 26.02 3.52 23.24
C ARG A 118 24.78 3.78 24.10
N ALA A 119 24.75 4.89 24.83
CA ALA A 119 23.60 5.28 25.65
C ALA A 119 22.36 5.54 24.77
N THR A 120 22.53 6.28 23.67
CA THR A 120 21.46 6.57 22.70
C THR A 120 20.94 5.30 22.03
N THR A 121 21.83 4.45 21.51
CA THR A 121 21.44 3.16 20.92
C THR A 121 20.71 2.28 21.94
N LYS A 122 21.17 2.22 23.19
CA LYS A 122 20.49 1.47 24.24
C LYS A 122 19.10 2.02 24.51
N ARG A 123 18.93 3.34 24.62
CA ARG A 123 17.62 4.00 24.77
C ARG A 123 16.70 3.67 23.61
N LEU A 124 17.14 3.86 22.37
CA LEU A 124 16.33 3.61 21.18
C LEU A 124 15.92 2.13 21.06
N LYS A 125 16.82 1.20 21.39
CA LYS A 125 16.48 -0.25 21.44
C LYS A 125 15.43 -0.58 22.50
N LEU A 126 15.44 0.12 23.63
CA LEU A 126 14.43 -0.07 24.69
C LEU A 126 13.06 0.48 24.27
N VAL A 127 13.04 1.64 23.60
CA VAL A 127 11.81 2.25 23.08
C VAL A 127 11.25 1.43 21.91
N HIS A 128 12.11 0.98 21.00
CA HIS A 128 11.76 0.13 19.87
C HIS A 128 11.74 -1.36 20.27
N ASN A 129 10.78 -1.74 21.10
CA ASN A 129 10.65 -3.10 21.65
C ASN A 129 9.81 -4.06 20.80
N SER A 130 9.16 -3.57 19.74
CA SER A 130 8.18 -4.33 18.96
C SER A 130 8.45 -4.18 17.47
N SER A 131 9.06 -5.20 16.86
CA SER A 131 9.24 -5.28 15.41
C SER A 131 8.32 -6.33 14.77
N ASN A 132 7.75 -7.23 15.58
CA ASN A 132 7.06 -8.44 15.09
C ASN A 132 5.61 -8.45 15.56
N VAL A 133 4.72 -8.91 14.70
CA VAL A 133 3.29 -9.10 14.96
C VAL A 133 2.95 -10.57 14.75
N LEU A 134 2.10 -11.11 15.61
CA LEU A 134 1.70 -12.51 15.54
C LEU A 134 0.80 -12.75 14.33
N SER A 135 1.04 -13.85 13.59
CA SER A 135 0.15 -14.26 12.50
C SER A 135 -1.24 -14.64 13.02
N ASN A 136 -1.30 -15.30 14.19
CA ASN A 136 -2.51 -15.88 14.76
C ASN A 136 -3.29 -16.75 13.75
N GLY A 137 -2.56 -17.47 12.88
CA GLY A 137 -3.14 -18.31 11.83
C GLY A 137 -3.71 -17.52 10.64
N LYS A 138 -3.57 -16.20 10.60
CA LYS A 138 -3.87 -15.38 9.42
C LYS A 138 -2.66 -15.31 8.50
N THR A 139 -2.93 -15.33 7.20
CA THR A 139 -1.92 -15.24 6.14
C THR A 139 -2.03 -13.87 5.47
N ALA A 140 -0.91 -13.15 5.42
CA ALA A 140 -0.77 -11.95 4.59
C ALA A 140 -0.41 -12.36 3.14
N THR A 141 -0.47 -11.43 2.21
CA THR A 141 -0.10 -11.65 0.80
C THR A 141 0.96 -10.66 0.36
N TYR A 142 1.68 -10.99 -0.71
CA TYR A 142 2.61 -10.08 -1.37
C TYR A 142 2.50 -10.18 -2.89
N LEU A 143 2.92 -9.12 -3.55
CA LEU A 143 3.03 -9.06 -5.01
C LEU A 143 4.49 -9.35 -5.40
N ASP A 144 4.72 -10.40 -6.19
CA ASP A 144 6.04 -10.75 -6.71
C ASP A 144 6.47 -9.83 -7.87
N ASN A 145 7.70 -9.99 -8.36
CA ASN A 145 8.24 -9.19 -9.45
C ASN A 145 7.51 -9.36 -10.81
N ASN A 146 6.73 -10.44 -10.98
CA ASN A 146 5.93 -10.69 -12.18
C ASN A 146 4.52 -10.10 -12.07
N GLY A 147 4.17 -9.50 -10.92
CA GLY A 147 2.84 -8.97 -10.65
C GLY A 147 1.83 -10.05 -10.24
N ALA A 148 2.29 -11.26 -9.88
CA ALA A 148 1.44 -12.29 -9.31
C ALA A 148 1.34 -12.12 -7.78
N ILE A 149 0.14 -12.35 -7.24
CA ILE A 149 -0.13 -12.30 -5.80
C ILE A 149 0.09 -13.68 -5.21
N HIS A 150 0.86 -13.75 -4.12
CA HIS A 150 1.17 -14.99 -3.40
C HIS A 150 0.95 -14.82 -1.91
N ASP A 151 0.77 -15.94 -1.22
CA ASP A 151 0.78 -15.99 0.23
C ASP A 151 2.17 -15.62 0.77
N LEU A 152 2.21 -14.69 1.72
CA LEU A 152 3.43 -14.29 2.38
C LEU A 152 3.76 -15.30 3.48
N PRO A 153 4.88 -16.03 3.40
CA PRO A 153 5.25 -16.99 4.44
C PRO A 153 5.50 -16.27 5.77
N THR A 154 5.11 -16.86 6.89
CA THR A 154 5.53 -16.39 8.21
C THR A 154 6.96 -16.84 8.50
N TYR A 155 7.62 -16.22 9.48
CA TYR A 155 8.81 -16.80 10.07
C TYR A 155 8.59 -17.06 11.57
N ARG A 156 9.40 -17.96 12.12
CA ARG A 156 9.25 -18.42 13.50
C ARG A 156 10.24 -17.72 14.41
N THR A 157 9.73 -17.22 15.54
CA THR A 157 10.57 -16.74 16.65
C THR A 157 11.27 -17.91 17.35
N SER A 158 12.25 -17.62 18.21
CA SER A 158 12.90 -18.62 19.06
C SER A 158 11.92 -19.41 19.95
N THR A 159 10.77 -18.82 20.27
CA THR A 159 9.68 -19.48 21.02
C THR A 159 8.73 -20.31 20.14
N GLY A 160 9.02 -20.46 18.85
CA GLY A 160 8.21 -21.22 17.89
C GLY A 160 6.98 -20.48 17.36
N ARG A 161 6.71 -19.25 17.82
CA ARG A 161 5.57 -18.44 17.38
C ARG A 161 5.79 -17.89 15.98
N GLU A 162 4.76 -17.97 15.14
CA GLU A 162 4.74 -17.42 13.79
C GLU A 162 4.41 -15.93 13.81
N VAL A 163 5.23 -15.17 13.09
CA VAL A 163 5.14 -13.71 13.07
C VAL A 163 5.39 -13.15 11.67
N TYR A 164 4.91 -11.93 11.49
CA TYR A 164 5.30 -11.00 10.43
C TYR A 164 6.00 -9.79 11.03
N ILE A 165 6.75 -9.06 10.22
CA ILE A 165 7.31 -7.75 10.56
C ILE A 165 6.47 -6.68 9.89
N LEU A 166 6.10 -5.58 10.56
CA LEU A 166 5.50 -4.44 9.84
C LEU A 166 6.60 -3.59 9.22
N ARG A 167 6.38 -3.12 7.99
CA ARG A 167 7.39 -2.35 7.25
C ARG A 167 7.88 -1.11 8.00
N SER A 168 6.99 -0.32 8.59
CA SER A 168 7.37 0.85 9.39
C SER A 168 8.28 0.46 10.57
N PHE A 169 7.96 -0.60 11.30
CA PHE A 169 8.80 -1.09 12.39
C PHE A 169 10.13 -1.64 11.89
N HIS A 170 10.17 -2.31 10.74
CA HIS A 170 11.43 -2.71 10.12
C HIS A 170 12.31 -1.51 9.75
N GLN A 171 11.72 -0.46 9.17
CA GLN A 171 12.45 0.74 8.79
C GLN A 171 13.03 1.46 10.02
N ILE A 172 12.25 1.62 11.10
CA ILE A 172 12.77 2.15 12.37
C ILE A 172 13.86 1.22 12.95
N HIS A 173 13.65 -0.10 12.92
CA HIS A 173 14.65 -1.06 13.36
C HIS A 173 15.98 -0.86 12.61
N CYS A 174 15.94 -0.67 11.29
CA CYS A 174 17.13 -0.43 10.50
C CYS A 174 17.80 0.89 10.86
N ILE A 175 17.05 1.97 11.11
CA ILE A 175 17.62 3.26 11.56
C ILE A 175 18.31 3.12 12.92
N VAL A 176 17.71 2.38 13.86
CA VAL A 176 18.22 2.23 15.24
C VAL A 176 19.34 1.19 15.36
N CYS A 177 19.23 0.10 14.60
CA CYS A 177 20.04 -1.11 14.72
C CYS A 177 20.93 -1.34 13.50
N LEU A 178 21.22 -0.31 12.67
CA LEU A 178 22.32 -0.38 11.69
C LEU A 178 23.49 -1.09 12.38
N PRO A 179 23.91 -2.27 11.88
CA PRO A 179 24.91 -3.06 12.58
C PRO A 179 26.14 -2.19 12.71
N CYS A 180 26.39 -1.72 13.93
CA CYS A 180 27.72 -1.34 14.31
C CYS A 180 28.46 -2.66 14.19
N PRO A 181 29.37 -2.86 13.22
CA PRO A 181 30.29 -3.97 13.35
C PRO A 181 30.84 -3.82 14.76
N ALA A 182 30.73 -4.87 15.55
CA ALA A 182 31.50 -4.94 16.77
C ALA A 182 32.94 -4.76 16.30
N ILE A 183 33.43 -3.52 16.38
CA ILE A 183 34.84 -3.27 16.35
C ILE A 183 35.25 -3.88 17.67
N ASP A 184 35.60 -5.17 17.63
CA ASP A 184 36.54 -5.79 18.54
C ASP A 184 37.87 -5.05 18.35
N GLN A 185 37.89 -3.77 18.72
CA GLN A 185 39.09 -3.08 19.07
C GLN A 185 39.44 -3.69 20.42
N ALA A 186 40.29 -4.71 20.37
CA ALA A 186 41.33 -4.84 21.37
C ALA A 186 41.81 -3.41 21.67
N PRO A 187 41.82 -2.98 22.94
CA PRO A 187 42.12 -1.59 23.26
C PRO A 187 43.48 -1.25 22.66
N PRO A 188 43.62 -0.15 21.88
CA PRO A 188 44.95 0.35 21.60
C PRO A 188 45.57 0.63 22.97
N THR A 189 46.72 0.00 23.23
CA THR A 189 47.52 0.23 24.42
C THR A 189 47.78 1.71 24.53
N LEU A 190 46.98 2.39 25.35
CA LEU A 190 47.13 3.80 25.65
C LEU A 190 48.42 3.93 26.47
N LYS A 191 49.54 4.15 25.79
CA LYS A 191 50.72 4.72 26.44
C LYS A 191 50.35 6.15 26.85
N VAL A 192 49.85 6.28 28.07
CA VAL A 192 49.66 7.57 28.74
C VAL A 192 51.05 8.13 28.99
N THR A 193 51.54 8.96 28.07
CA THR A 193 52.62 9.89 28.40
C THR A 193 51.96 11.08 29.09
N ILE A 194 52.17 11.17 30.41
CA ILE A 194 51.72 12.28 31.24
C ILE A 194 52.46 13.54 30.77
N GLY A 195 51.74 14.41 30.08
CA GLY A 195 52.15 15.77 29.73
C GLY A 195 50.95 16.70 29.87
N HIS A 196 50.96 17.52 30.90
CA HIS A 196 50.02 18.62 31.13
C HIS A 196 50.83 19.93 31.17
N PRO A 197 50.24 21.13 31.09
CA PRO A 197 48.94 21.48 30.51
C PRO A 197 48.96 22.83 29.72
N LYS A 198 47.80 23.21 29.17
CA LYS A 198 47.39 24.57 28.74
C LYS A 198 47.90 25.05 27.37
N THR A 199 47.07 24.89 26.32
CA THR A 199 46.71 25.93 25.32
C THR A 199 45.94 25.33 24.12
N ALA A 200 44.77 24.72 24.31
CA ALA A 200 43.96 24.26 23.17
C ALA A 200 42.44 24.40 23.33
N TYR A 201 41.94 25.02 24.42
CA TYR A 201 40.51 25.20 24.64
C TYR A 201 39.95 26.54 24.10
N LYS A 202 40.68 27.20 23.19
CA LYS A 202 40.31 28.53 22.63
C LYS A 202 40.34 28.61 21.09
N GLN A 203 40.16 27.49 20.39
CA GLN A 203 39.95 27.50 18.93
C GLN A 203 38.59 26.96 18.47
N GLN A 204 37.66 26.67 19.39
CA GLN A 204 36.36 26.08 19.05
C GLN A 204 35.20 27.10 19.02
N LYS A 205 35.47 28.39 18.78
CA LYS A 205 34.40 29.41 18.76
C LYS A 205 34.50 30.52 17.71
N GLN A 206 35.26 30.34 16.63
CA GLN A 206 35.36 31.41 15.64
C GLN A 206 35.59 30.91 14.21
N LYS A 207 34.55 30.31 13.61
CA LYS A 207 34.19 30.45 12.19
C LYS A 207 32.87 29.73 11.89
N GLN A 208 31.79 30.19 12.52
CA GLN A 208 30.45 29.99 11.97
C GLN A 208 30.19 31.15 11.00
N LYS A 209 30.88 31.14 9.87
CA LYS A 209 30.64 32.13 8.81
C LYS A 209 30.89 31.48 7.45
N TYR A 210 29.78 31.32 6.73
CA TYR A 210 29.64 30.91 5.33
C TYR A 210 30.08 29.48 5.00
N LEU A 211 29.10 28.58 5.00
CA LEU A 211 28.82 27.70 3.86
C LEU A 211 27.53 26.94 4.18
N THR A 212 26.42 27.45 3.67
CA THR A 212 25.26 26.62 3.32
C THR A 212 25.70 25.71 2.17
N HIS A 213 26.54 24.72 2.46
CA HIS A 213 26.70 23.60 1.55
C HIS A 213 25.42 22.77 1.69
N PHE A 214 24.61 22.74 0.63
CA PHE A 214 23.69 21.65 0.41
C PHE A 214 24.53 20.39 0.22
N THR A 215 24.85 19.75 1.33
CA THR A 215 25.57 18.49 1.30
C THR A 215 24.59 17.37 1.12
N GLN A 216 24.84 16.59 0.08
CA GLN A 216 24.06 15.39 -0.20
C GLN A 216 24.24 14.43 0.99
N ILE A 217 23.13 13.95 1.52
CA ILE A 217 23.14 13.03 2.66
C ILE A 217 23.61 11.67 2.15
N VAL A 218 24.77 11.20 2.61
CA VAL A 218 25.23 9.84 2.33
C VAL A 218 25.55 9.12 3.65
N ILE A 219 24.52 8.59 4.31
CA ILE A 219 24.69 7.68 5.47
C ILE A 219 25.62 6.51 5.13
N ALA A 220 25.59 6.06 3.86
CA ALA A 220 26.48 5.03 3.35
C ALA A 220 27.96 5.47 3.33
N GLU A 221 28.23 6.75 3.09
CA GLU A 221 29.59 7.29 3.15
C GLU A 221 30.07 7.27 4.59
N GLU A 222 29.27 7.77 5.53
CA GLU A 222 29.65 7.76 6.95
C GLU A 222 30.00 6.35 7.45
N TYR A 223 29.17 5.36 7.09
CA TYR A 223 29.46 3.96 7.38
C TYR A 223 30.77 3.49 6.72
N GLY A 224 30.97 3.80 5.43
CA GLY A 224 32.17 3.47 4.67
C GLY A 224 33.44 4.04 5.29
N TYR A 225 33.43 5.31 5.71
CA TYR A 225 34.56 5.94 6.37
C TYR A 225 34.90 5.23 7.68
N ARG A 226 33.90 4.95 8.52
CA ARG A 226 34.12 4.25 9.79
C ARG A 226 34.68 2.84 9.60
N VAL A 227 34.14 2.06 8.66
CA VAL A 227 34.64 0.70 8.36
C VAL A 227 36.09 0.74 7.85
N ASN A 228 36.48 1.81 7.17
CA ASN A 228 37.84 2.00 6.66
C ASN A 228 38.73 2.84 7.59
N ASN A 229 38.35 3.01 8.86
CA ASN A 229 39.09 3.77 9.87
C ASN A 229 39.45 5.20 9.44
N ARG A 230 38.56 5.85 8.68
CA ARG A 230 38.65 7.26 8.30
C ARG A 230 37.67 8.10 9.11
N SER A 231 38.03 9.35 9.34
CA SER A 231 37.12 10.32 9.96
C SER A 231 36.01 10.68 8.99
N SER A 232 34.77 10.69 9.47
CA SER A 232 33.63 11.23 8.73
C SER A 232 33.94 12.58 8.09
N GLN A 233 33.42 12.81 6.89
CA GLN A 233 33.30 14.17 6.34
C GLN A 233 32.21 14.99 7.07
N TRP A 234 31.30 14.31 7.79
CA TRP A 234 30.11 14.87 8.42
C TRP A 234 30.25 15.02 9.93
N THR A 235 29.65 16.07 10.50
CA THR A 235 29.59 16.24 11.96
C THR A 235 28.55 15.31 12.58
N SER A 236 28.72 15.00 13.86
CA SER A 236 27.76 14.20 14.66
C SER A 236 26.33 14.72 14.55
N GLY A 237 26.14 16.03 14.69
CA GLY A 237 24.84 16.68 14.57
C GLY A 237 24.19 16.48 13.20
N HIS A 238 24.98 16.48 12.12
CA HIS A 238 24.45 16.22 10.78
C HIS A 238 23.96 14.77 10.61
N VAL A 239 24.69 13.79 11.15
CA VAL A 239 24.27 12.38 11.15
C VAL A 239 22.97 12.21 11.95
N ALA A 240 22.86 12.81 13.13
CA ALA A 240 21.64 12.79 13.94
C ALA A 240 20.44 13.42 13.20
N HIS A 241 20.65 14.58 12.57
CA HIS A 241 19.64 15.22 11.75
C HIS A 241 19.14 14.31 10.62
N CYS A 242 20.04 13.67 9.87
CA CYS A 242 19.68 12.76 8.78
C CYS A 242 18.84 11.57 9.26
N LEU A 243 19.23 10.96 10.38
CA LEU A 243 18.50 9.83 10.95
C LEU A 243 17.13 10.26 11.49
N ASN A 244 17.02 11.46 12.07
CA ASN A 244 15.72 12.03 12.46
C ASN A 244 14.81 12.27 11.25
N THR A 245 15.32 12.83 10.15
CA THR A 245 14.54 13.03 8.92
C THR A 245 14.01 11.70 8.36
N LEU A 246 14.84 10.64 8.34
CA LEU A 246 14.39 9.30 7.92
C LEU A 246 13.34 8.72 8.87
N ARG A 247 13.55 8.85 10.18
CA ARG A 247 12.61 8.41 11.20
C ARG A 247 11.25 9.10 11.03
N GLU A 248 11.24 10.42 10.82
CA GLU A 248 10.02 11.19 10.59
C GLU A 248 9.27 10.71 9.35
N ALA A 249 9.97 10.46 8.24
CA ALA A 249 9.35 9.91 7.04
C ALA A 249 8.67 8.55 7.30
N VAL A 250 9.32 7.68 8.06
CA VAL A 250 8.79 6.37 8.45
C VAL A 250 7.56 6.52 9.35
N MET A 251 7.61 7.41 10.34
CA MET A 251 6.51 7.63 11.28
C MET A 251 5.31 8.33 10.63
N CYS A 252 5.54 9.25 9.71
CA CYS A 252 4.50 9.91 8.92
C CYS A 252 3.80 8.94 7.97
N LEU A 253 4.56 8.06 7.31
CA LEU A 253 3.98 7.07 6.40
C LEU A 253 3.27 5.93 7.16
N ALA A 254 3.80 5.56 8.33
CA ALA A 254 3.27 4.49 9.19
C ALA A 254 2.94 3.20 8.41
N ASP A 255 3.82 2.81 7.46
CA ASP A 255 3.54 1.70 6.54
C ASP A 255 3.27 0.39 7.31
N ALA A 256 2.02 -0.08 7.20
CA ALA A 256 1.49 -1.25 7.88
C ALA A 256 1.69 -2.55 7.09
N THR A 257 2.34 -2.51 5.93
CA THR A 257 2.54 -3.70 5.08
C THR A 257 3.33 -4.79 5.83
N PRO A 258 2.80 -6.02 5.92
CA PRO A 258 3.52 -7.16 6.46
C PRO A 258 4.73 -7.55 5.60
N LEU A 259 5.82 -7.89 6.28
CA LEU A 259 7.08 -8.36 5.73
C LEU A 259 7.49 -9.68 6.41
N SER A 260 8.36 -10.41 5.73
CA SER A 260 8.88 -11.72 6.12
C SER A 260 10.09 -12.10 5.26
N PHE A 261 10.70 -13.25 5.43
CA PHE A 261 11.76 -13.74 4.54
C PHE A 261 11.14 -14.70 3.52
N LEU A 262 11.20 -14.38 2.22
CA LEU A 262 10.65 -15.26 1.17
C LEU A 262 11.44 -16.57 1.08
N ASP A 263 12.76 -16.49 1.16
CA ASP A 263 13.67 -17.64 1.03
C ASP A 263 14.09 -18.22 2.39
N GLY A 264 13.40 -17.82 3.47
CA GLY A 264 13.69 -18.23 4.84
C GLY A 264 14.65 -17.30 5.60
N VAL A 265 14.59 -17.37 6.93
CA VAL A 265 15.39 -16.50 7.81
C VAL A 265 16.89 -16.75 7.58
N GLY A 266 17.63 -15.67 7.35
CA GLY A 266 19.08 -15.73 7.09
C GLY A 266 19.45 -15.93 5.61
N VAL A 267 18.46 -16.07 4.72
CA VAL A 267 18.66 -16.12 3.27
C VAL A 267 18.09 -14.84 2.66
N GLY A 268 18.98 -13.92 2.28
CA GLY A 268 18.60 -12.60 1.75
C GLY A 268 18.09 -11.61 2.81
N HIS A 269 17.44 -10.54 2.34
CA HIS A 269 16.86 -9.49 3.18
C HIS A 269 15.33 -9.59 3.21
N VAL A 270 14.71 -9.06 4.27
CA VAL A 270 13.25 -9.15 4.50
C VAL A 270 12.39 -8.48 3.40
N THR A 271 13.01 -7.61 2.61
CA THR A 271 12.39 -6.88 1.51
C THR A 271 12.63 -7.50 0.14
N ASP A 272 13.52 -8.50 0.03
CA ASP A 272 13.93 -9.05 -1.26
C ASP A 272 12.74 -9.75 -1.95
N GLY A 273 12.63 -9.55 -3.27
CA GLY A 273 11.60 -10.18 -4.10
C GLY A 273 10.16 -9.67 -3.92
N LYS A 274 9.94 -8.61 -3.14
CA LYS A 274 8.61 -8.06 -2.87
C LYS A 274 8.43 -6.68 -3.45
N GLN A 275 7.29 -6.46 -4.09
CA GLN A 275 6.89 -5.12 -4.47
C GLN A 275 6.32 -4.34 -3.27
N GLY A 276 6.54 -3.03 -3.28
CA GLY A 276 5.92 -2.09 -2.35
C GLY A 276 4.89 -1.23 -3.06
N PHE A 277 3.82 -0.88 -2.36
CA PHE A 277 2.89 0.12 -2.84
C PHE A 277 3.50 1.51 -2.63
N CYS A 278 3.98 2.13 -3.70
CA CYS A 278 4.80 3.33 -3.65
C CYS A 278 4.21 4.44 -4.53
N ARG A 279 4.52 5.70 -4.19
CA ARG A 279 4.40 6.80 -5.15
C ARG A 279 5.47 6.65 -6.24
N ASP A 280 5.19 7.16 -7.45
CA ASP A 280 6.18 7.16 -8.53
C ASP A 280 7.32 8.14 -8.20
N TYR A 281 8.40 7.60 -7.65
CA TYR A 281 9.62 8.35 -7.35
C TYR A 281 10.29 8.88 -8.61
N SER A 282 10.21 8.15 -9.73
CA SER A 282 10.80 8.58 -10.99
C SER A 282 10.07 9.80 -11.54
N ASP A 283 8.75 9.86 -11.40
CA ASP A 283 7.95 11.03 -11.75
C ASP A 283 8.26 12.23 -10.86
N LEU A 284 8.32 12.05 -9.53
CA LEU A 284 8.75 13.10 -8.62
C LEU A 284 10.15 13.62 -8.96
N ARG A 285 11.09 12.72 -9.26
CA ARG A 285 12.45 13.07 -9.67
C ARG A 285 12.45 13.83 -10.99
N ARG A 286 11.64 13.44 -11.98
CA ARG A 286 11.49 14.18 -13.24
C ARG A 286 10.95 15.57 -12.99
N TRP A 287 9.90 15.71 -12.18
CA TRP A 287 9.33 17.00 -11.81
C TRP A 287 10.35 17.93 -11.14
N ALA A 288 11.15 17.40 -10.20
CA ALA A 288 12.18 18.16 -9.49
C ALA A 288 13.38 18.56 -10.39
N ASN A 289 13.69 17.75 -11.41
CA ASN A 289 14.80 18.00 -12.34
C ASN A 289 14.39 18.77 -13.61
N ASP A 290 13.14 19.20 -13.71
CA ASP A 290 12.68 20.09 -14.76
C ASP A 290 13.55 21.37 -14.82
N PRO A 291 14.02 21.81 -15.99
CA PRO A 291 14.82 23.03 -16.13
C PRO A 291 14.31 24.26 -15.38
N VAL A 292 12.98 24.42 -15.23
CA VAL A 292 12.39 25.57 -14.53
C VAL A 292 12.49 25.49 -13.00
N ARG A 293 12.80 24.30 -12.45
CA ARG A 293 12.86 24.05 -11.00
C ARG A 293 14.24 23.58 -10.52
N ARG A 294 15.01 22.94 -11.41
CA ARG A 294 16.26 22.28 -11.04
C ARG A 294 17.30 23.29 -10.59
N THR A 295 18.01 22.95 -9.52
CA THR A 295 19.31 23.54 -9.19
C THR A 295 20.37 22.56 -9.67
N ARG A 296 21.23 22.96 -10.61
CA ARG A 296 22.34 22.12 -11.05
C ARG A 296 23.61 22.49 -10.31
N THR A 297 24.20 21.51 -9.66
CA THR A 297 25.49 21.65 -8.99
C THR A 297 26.41 20.51 -9.39
N ARG A 298 27.72 20.76 -9.42
CA ARG A 298 28.73 19.70 -9.58
C ARG A 298 29.77 19.79 -8.48
N ASN A 299 30.27 18.64 -8.05
CA ASN A 299 31.46 18.57 -7.21
C ASN A 299 32.70 18.67 -8.11
N VAL A 300 33.51 19.69 -7.89
CA VAL A 300 34.79 19.93 -8.59
C VAL A 300 36.00 19.63 -7.68
N ALA A 301 35.78 18.97 -6.54
CA ALA A 301 36.86 18.48 -5.72
C ALA A 301 37.72 17.48 -6.51
N LEU A 302 39.05 17.52 -6.28
CA LEU A 302 39.95 16.54 -6.85
C LEU A 302 39.65 15.15 -6.26
N GLU A 303 39.84 14.11 -7.06
CA GLU A 303 39.68 12.74 -6.60
C GLU A 303 40.60 12.47 -5.39
N GLY A 304 40.02 11.93 -4.30
CA GLY A 304 40.71 11.73 -3.03
C GLY A 304 40.72 12.93 -2.08
N SER A 305 40.05 14.04 -2.41
CA SER A 305 39.86 15.15 -1.47
C SER A 305 38.97 14.75 -0.30
N ASP A 306 39.31 15.20 0.91
CA ASP A 306 38.50 14.99 2.12
C ASP A 306 37.27 15.90 2.20
N LYS A 307 37.05 16.75 1.20
CA LYS A 307 35.99 17.75 1.16
C LYS A 307 35.43 17.93 -0.24
N ASP A 308 34.12 18.06 -0.31
CA ASP A 308 33.42 18.45 -1.52
C ASP A 308 33.60 19.94 -1.84
N VAL A 309 33.71 20.23 -3.13
CA VAL A 309 33.72 21.59 -3.67
C VAL A 309 32.56 21.69 -4.64
N ILE A 310 31.41 22.12 -4.13
CA ILE A 310 30.18 22.22 -4.92
C ILE A 310 30.13 23.58 -5.63
N VAL A 311 29.96 23.57 -6.95
CA VAL A 311 29.74 24.77 -7.76
C VAL A 311 28.44 24.66 -8.53
N ASP A 312 27.72 25.77 -8.65
CA ASP A 312 26.54 25.86 -9.49
C ASP A 312 26.92 25.73 -10.97
N ILE A 313 26.10 24.99 -11.71
CA ILE A 313 26.18 24.93 -13.16
C ILE A 313 25.20 25.98 -13.68
N LEU A 314 25.74 27.17 -14.00
CA LEU A 314 25.01 28.20 -14.71
C LEU A 314 24.95 27.81 -16.19
N GLU A 315 23.83 27.24 -16.63
CA GLU A 315 23.47 27.10 -18.05
C GLU A 315 22.50 28.21 -18.46
#